data_AF-A0A964Z0G1-F1
#
_entry.id   AF-A0A964Z0G1-F1
#
_cell.length_a   1.000
_cell.length_b   1.000
_cell.length_c   1.000
_cell.angle_alpha   90.00
_cell.angle_beta   90.00
_cell.angle_gamma   90.00
#
_symmetry.space_group_name_H-M   'P 1'
#
loop_
_entity.id
_entity.type
_entity.pdbx_description
1 polymer ?
#
loop_
_entity_poly.entity_id
_entity_poly.type
_entity_poly.pdbx_seq_one_letter_code
_entity_poly.pdbx_strand_id
1 'polypeptide(L)'
;MTNVLDEILFGVKEDLLKRQEKTTLETLKEIVSTKSKAIDPFPIFEQAGVAVIAEVKRSSPSKGDLSEITDPALLAKEYELGGASCISVLTEERRFKGSLNDLIAVRKAVEIPVLRKDFIFSSYQLWEARAYGADLAL
;
A
#
# COMPACT_ATOMS: atom_id res chain seq x y z
N MET A 1 -4.81 -25.70 14.64
CA MET A 1 -5.49 -25.37 13.38
C MET A 1 -4.94 -24.04 12.92
N THR A 2 -4.41 -23.97 11.69
CA THR A 2 -4.06 -22.71 11.03
C THR A 2 -5.33 -21.98 10.62
N ASN A 3 -5.39 -20.67 10.87
CA ASN A 3 -6.48 -19.81 10.42
C ASN A 3 -6.10 -19.09 9.11
N VAL A 4 -7.05 -18.35 8.52
CA VAL A 4 -6.84 -17.63 7.26
C VAL A 4 -5.71 -16.61 7.35
N LEU A 5 -5.54 -15.94 8.49
CA LEU A 5 -4.46 -14.99 8.71
C LEU A 5 -3.10 -15.70 8.72
N ASP A 6 -3.00 -16.88 9.35
CA ASP A 6 -1.76 -17.66 9.36
C ASP A 6 -1.34 -18.02 7.93
N GLU A 7 -2.28 -18.49 7.10
CA GLU A 7 -2.03 -18.81 5.69
C GLU A 7 -1.53 -17.62 4.88
N ILE A 8 -2.08 -16.43 5.13
CA ILE A 8 -1.64 -15.20 4.49
C ILE A 8 -0.21 -14.86 4.92
N LEU A 9 0.07 -14.89 6.23
CA LEU A 9 1.38 -14.55 6.77
C LEU A 9 2.48 -15.49 6.26
N PHE A 10 2.19 -16.78 6.05
CA PHE A 10 3.14 -17.70 5.42
C PHE A 10 3.51 -17.24 4.01
N GLY A 11 2.52 -16.88 3.18
CA GLY A 11 2.78 -16.40 1.83
C GLY A 11 3.55 -15.07 1.80
N VAL A 12 3.15 -14.12 2.66
CA VAL A 12 3.82 -12.82 2.76
C VAL A 12 5.28 -12.98 3.22
N LYS A 13 5.57 -13.94 4.11
CA LYS A 13 6.94 -14.25 4.53
C LYS A 13 7.79 -14.78 3.39
N GLU A 14 7.27 -15.70 2.58
CA GLU A 14 7.99 -16.20 1.41
C GLU A 14 8.29 -15.09 0.40
N ASP A 15 7.31 -14.21 0.15
CA ASP A 15 7.48 -13.12 -0.82
C ASP A 15 8.40 -12.02 -0.27
N LEU A 16 8.37 -11.76 1.04
CA LEU A 16 9.32 -10.88 1.72
C LEU A 16 10.76 -11.38 1.56
N LEU A 17 11.02 -12.66 1.77
CA LEU A 17 12.37 -13.23 1.63
C LEU A 17 12.91 -13.04 0.19
N LYS A 18 12.08 -13.32 -0.82
CA LYS A 18 12.44 -13.10 -2.23
C LYS A 18 12.75 -11.62 -2.53
N ARG A 19 12.05 -10.68 -1.88
CA ARG A 19 12.33 -9.24 -2.05
C ARG A 19 13.62 -8.84 -1.34
N GLN A 20 13.89 -9.38 -0.15
CA GLN A 20 15.12 -9.15 0.61
C GLN A 20 16.37 -9.69 -0.10
N GLU A 21 16.25 -10.77 -0.88
CA GLU A 21 17.34 -11.27 -1.73
C GLU A 21 17.67 -10.31 -2.89
N LYS A 22 16.69 -9.54 -3.37
CA LYS A 22 16.84 -8.63 -4.51
C LYS A 22 17.21 -7.21 -4.09
N THR A 23 16.80 -6.78 -2.91
CA THR A 23 17.00 -5.41 -2.43
C THR A 23 17.33 -5.44 -0.95
N THR A 24 18.50 -4.92 -0.59
CA THR A 24 18.95 -4.90 0.80
C THR A 24 18.25 -3.77 1.58
N LEU A 25 18.27 -3.87 2.91
CA LEU A 25 17.75 -2.82 3.77
C LEU A 25 18.52 -1.50 3.59
N GLU A 26 19.82 -1.58 3.36
CA GLU A 26 20.71 -0.46 3.12
C GLU A 26 20.30 0.29 1.85
N THR A 27 20.05 -0.44 0.75
CA THR A 27 19.53 0.14 -0.49
C THR A 27 18.18 0.83 -0.28
N LEU A 28 17.27 0.25 0.50
CA LEU A 28 16.00 0.91 0.82
C LEU A 28 16.21 2.21 1.61
N LYS A 29 17.14 2.23 2.57
CA LYS A 29 17.47 3.44 3.34
C LYS A 29 18.06 4.54 2.46
N GLU A 30 18.95 4.17 1.53
CA GLU A 30 19.50 5.09 0.53
C GLU A 30 18.38 5.68 -0.35
N ILE A 31 17.47 4.85 -0.86
CA ILE A 31 16.31 5.33 -1.62
C ILE A 31 15.50 6.33 -0.77
N VAL A 32 15.15 5.96 0.47
CA VAL A 32 14.36 6.82 1.36
C VAL A 32 15.05 8.15 1.65
N SER A 33 16.38 8.18 1.77
CA SER A 33 17.16 9.41 2.00
C SER A 33 16.99 10.46 0.89
N THR A 34 16.62 10.02 -0.32
CA THR A 34 16.40 10.88 -1.50
C THR A 34 14.94 11.27 -1.69
N LYS A 35 14.01 10.69 -0.90
CA LYS A 35 12.58 10.95 -1.03
C LYS A 35 12.17 12.21 -0.28
N SER A 36 11.10 12.85 -0.76
CA SER A 36 10.36 13.81 0.05
C SER A 36 9.85 13.15 1.34
N LYS A 37 9.65 13.99 2.36
CA LYS A 37 9.03 13.54 3.62
C LYS A 37 7.65 12.93 3.34
N ALA A 38 7.27 11.97 4.17
CA ALA A 38 5.90 11.46 4.16
C ALA A 38 4.91 12.60 4.44
N ILE A 39 3.78 12.57 3.76
CA ILE A 39 2.68 13.52 4.00
C ILE A 39 2.03 13.14 5.34
N ASP A 40 1.97 14.08 6.27
CA ASP A 40 1.23 13.89 7.52
C ASP A 40 -0.28 13.89 7.25
N PRO A 41 -0.99 12.79 7.52
CA PRO A 41 -2.43 12.69 7.23
C PRO A 41 -3.31 13.34 8.32
N PHE A 42 -2.80 13.57 9.53
CA PHE A 42 -3.61 14.05 10.66
C PHE A 42 -4.28 15.41 10.38
N PRO A 43 -3.61 16.41 9.78
CA PRO A 43 -4.26 17.67 9.41
C PRO A 43 -5.45 17.53 8.45
N ILE A 44 -5.52 16.44 7.68
CA ILE A 44 -6.67 16.13 6.80
C ILE A 44 -7.73 15.36 7.59
N PHE A 45 -7.31 14.37 8.39
CA PHE A 45 -8.22 13.50 9.13
C PHE A 45 -8.95 14.20 10.29
N GLU A 46 -8.37 15.27 10.83
CA GLU A 46 -8.97 16.06 11.92
C GLU A 46 -9.91 17.18 11.46
N GLN A 47 -10.08 17.36 10.14
CA GLN A 47 -11.02 18.35 9.60
C GLN A 47 -12.47 17.98 9.92
N ALA A 48 -13.33 18.99 10.03
CA ALA A 48 -14.76 18.76 10.23
C ALA A 48 -15.36 17.98 9.06
N GLY A 49 -16.08 16.90 9.36
CA GLY A 49 -16.71 16.04 8.36
C GLY A 49 -16.30 14.58 8.52
N VAL A 50 -16.48 13.79 7.46
CA VAL A 50 -16.07 12.38 7.40
C VAL A 50 -14.84 12.25 6.52
N ALA A 51 -13.71 11.85 7.11
CA ALA A 51 -12.52 11.50 6.34
C ALA A 51 -12.68 10.12 5.72
N VAL A 52 -12.46 10.02 4.40
CA VAL A 52 -12.61 8.76 3.66
C VAL A 52 -11.24 8.26 3.19
N ILE A 53 -10.87 7.05 3.60
CA ILE A 53 -9.76 6.32 3.01
C ILE A 53 -10.32 5.41 1.92
N ALA A 54 -10.12 5.78 0.66
CA ALA A 54 -10.59 5.01 -0.49
C ALA A 54 -9.55 3.94 -0.88
N GLU A 55 -9.97 2.71 -1.16
CA GLU A 55 -9.06 1.57 -1.32
C GLU A 55 -9.04 1.02 -2.75
N VAL A 56 -7.85 0.98 -3.34
CA VAL A 56 -7.55 0.27 -4.60
C VAL A 56 -7.36 -1.22 -4.28
N LYS A 57 -8.36 -2.06 -4.62
CA LYS A 57 -8.38 -3.49 -4.30
C LYS A 57 -9.05 -4.32 -5.39
N ARG A 58 -8.34 -5.33 -5.92
CA ARG A 58 -8.83 -6.25 -6.97
C ARG A 58 -9.59 -7.45 -6.42
N SER A 59 -9.16 -8.01 -5.30
CA SER A 59 -9.73 -9.25 -4.73
C SER A 59 -9.75 -9.20 -3.20
N SER A 60 -10.59 -10.03 -2.57
CA SER A 60 -10.48 -10.34 -1.15
C SER A 60 -10.74 -11.82 -0.86
N PRO A 61 -10.14 -12.41 0.21
CA PRO A 61 -10.38 -13.81 0.58
C PRO A 61 -11.86 -14.18 0.76
N SER A 62 -12.68 -13.23 1.22
CA SER A 62 -14.09 -13.44 1.52
C SER A 62 -15.03 -13.30 0.33
N LYS A 63 -14.62 -12.58 -0.73
CA LYS A 63 -15.50 -12.24 -1.87
C LYS A 63 -14.93 -12.65 -3.23
N GLY A 64 -13.67 -13.11 -3.29
CA GLY A 64 -12.97 -13.36 -4.54
C GLY A 64 -12.67 -12.07 -5.30
N ASP A 65 -12.72 -12.13 -6.63
CA ASP A 65 -12.50 -10.99 -7.50
C ASP A 65 -13.64 -9.96 -7.38
N LEU A 66 -13.27 -8.71 -7.12
CA LEU A 66 -14.20 -7.61 -6.87
C LEU A 66 -14.35 -6.69 -8.08
N SER A 67 -13.23 -6.32 -8.71
CA SER A 67 -13.19 -5.38 -9.82
C SER A 67 -11.96 -5.63 -10.70
N GLU A 68 -12.14 -5.54 -12.00
CA GLU A 68 -11.04 -5.48 -12.96
C GLU A 68 -10.43 -4.06 -12.92
N ILE A 69 -9.51 -3.85 -11.98
CA ILE A 69 -8.71 -2.62 -11.92
C ILE A 69 -7.58 -2.74 -12.95
N THR A 70 -7.84 -2.27 -14.16
CA THR A 70 -6.87 -2.22 -15.27
C THR A 70 -5.83 -1.12 -15.06
N ASP A 71 -6.22 0.02 -14.48
CA ASP A 71 -5.34 1.13 -14.15
C ASP A 71 -5.57 1.62 -12.70
N PRO A 72 -4.68 1.25 -11.75
CA PRO A 72 -4.79 1.68 -10.36
C PRO A 72 -4.55 3.20 -10.18
N ALA A 73 -3.76 3.82 -11.07
CA ALA A 73 -3.46 5.24 -11.01
C ALA A 73 -4.68 6.07 -11.39
N LEU A 74 -5.38 5.68 -12.46
CA LEU A 74 -6.63 6.32 -12.88
C LEU A 74 -7.69 6.23 -11.77
N LEU A 75 -7.90 5.03 -11.21
CA LEU A 75 -8.87 4.83 -10.13
C LEU A 75 -8.54 5.68 -8.89
N ALA A 76 -7.26 5.76 -8.51
CA ALA A 76 -6.85 6.60 -7.39
C ALA A 76 -7.06 8.09 -7.66
N LYS A 77 -6.86 8.55 -8.89
CA LYS A 77 -7.20 9.92 -9.31
C LYS A 77 -8.69 10.19 -9.20
N GLU A 78 -9.54 9.25 -9.62
CA GLU A 78 -10.98 9.38 -9.47
C GLU A 78 -11.39 9.45 -7.99
N TYR A 79 -10.76 8.66 -7.12
CA TYR A 79 -10.98 8.73 -5.67
C TYR A 79 -10.56 10.08 -5.08
N GLU A 80 -9.40 10.61 -5.47
CA GLU A 80 -8.93 11.93 -5.06
C GLU A 80 -9.92 13.04 -5.50
N LEU A 81 -10.36 13.01 -6.77
CA LEU A 81 -11.37 13.93 -7.30
C LEU A 81 -12.72 13.80 -6.59
N GLY A 82 -13.06 12.60 -6.14
CA GLY A 82 -14.26 12.30 -5.33
C GLY A 82 -14.17 12.76 -3.87
N GLY A 83 -13.04 13.33 -3.43
CA GLY A 83 -12.84 13.85 -2.08
C GLY A 83 -12.27 12.84 -1.08
N ALA A 84 -11.62 11.77 -1.54
CA ALA A 84 -10.87 10.89 -0.65
C ALA A 84 -9.81 11.68 0.11
N SER A 85 -9.68 11.39 1.41
CA SER A 85 -8.68 12.00 2.30
C SER A 85 -7.34 11.26 2.26
N CYS A 86 -7.36 9.99 1.83
CA CYS A 86 -6.19 9.14 1.68
C CYS A 86 -6.52 7.99 0.72
N ILE A 87 -5.52 7.52 -0.03
CA ILE A 87 -5.65 6.32 -0.87
C ILE A 87 -4.98 5.13 -0.18
N SER A 88 -5.74 4.08 0.10
CA SER A 88 -5.22 2.77 0.49
C SER A 88 -4.92 1.94 -0.74
N VAL A 89 -3.74 1.34 -0.82
CA VAL A 89 -3.34 0.48 -1.94
C VAL A 89 -2.96 -0.89 -1.41
N LEU A 90 -3.70 -1.92 -1.82
CA LEU A 90 -3.34 -3.30 -1.50
C LEU A 90 -2.06 -3.69 -2.24
N THR A 91 -1.06 -4.17 -1.51
CA THR A 91 0.21 -4.65 -2.09
C THR A 91 0.45 -6.14 -1.92
N GLU A 92 -0.44 -6.85 -1.22
CA GLU A 92 -0.38 -8.31 -1.07
C GLU A 92 -0.77 -9.00 -2.39
N GLU A 93 0.12 -9.84 -2.91
CA GLU A 93 0.02 -10.37 -4.28
C GLU A 93 -0.89 -11.60 -4.41
N ARG A 94 -0.98 -12.46 -3.38
CA ARG A 94 -1.57 -13.81 -3.52
C ARG A 94 -3.09 -13.81 -3.37
N ARG A 95 -3.62 -13.19 -2.32
CA ARG A 95 -5.05 -13.18 -2.00
C ARG A 95 -5.76 -11.92 -2.48
N PHE A 96 -5.08 -10.78 -2.43
CA PHE A 96 -5.64 -9.48 -2.80
C PHE A 96 -5.30 -9.04 -4.23
N LYS A 97 -4.36 -9.75 -4.89
CA LYS A 97 -3.89 -9.45 -6.26
C LYS A 97 -3.41 -8.00 -6.41
N GLY A 98 -2.77 -7.49 -5.35
CA GLY A 98 -2.11 -6.20 -5.32
C GLY A 98 -0.65 -6.30 -5.75
N SER A 99 0.07 -5.19 -5.74
CA SER A 99 1.52 -5.17 -6.00
C SER A 99 2.17 -3.87 -5.52
N LEU A 100 3.48 -3.90 -5.29
CA LEU A 100 4.27 -2.67 -5.06
C LEU A 100 4.25 -1.73 -6.28
N ASN A 101 4.06 -2.26 -7.49
CA ASN A 101 3.94 -1.42 -8.68
C ASN A 101 2.65 -0.61 -8.68
N ASP A 102 1.55 -1.16 -8.16
CA ASP A 102 0.31 -0.41 -7.96
C ASP A 102 0.54 0.77 -7.02
N LEU A 103 1.26 0.56 -5.91
CA LEU A 103 1.62 1.62 -4.96
C LEU A 103 2.42 2.74 -5.64
N ILE A 104 3.43 2.39 -6.45
CA ILE A 104 4.24 3.36 -7.20
C ILE A 104 3.37 4.15 -8.19
N ALA A 105 2.48 3.46 -8.91
CA ALA A 105 1.59 4.07 -9.89
C ALA A 105 0.64 5.06 -9.22
N VAL A 106 -0.01 4.66 -8.12
CA VAL A 106 -0.90 5.52 -7.33
C VAL A 106 -0.16 6.72 -6.76
N ARG A 107 1.02 6.54 -6.16
CA ARG A 107 1.78 7.66 -5.58
C ARG A 107 2.16 8.71 -6.61
N LYS A 108 2.45 8.31 -7.86
CA LYS A 108 2.72 9.24 -8.96
C LYS A 108 1.46 9.96 -9.45
N ALA A 109 0.29 9.40 -9.17
CA ALA A 109 -0.98 9.88 -9.67
C ALA A 109 -1.63 10.87 -8.71
N VAL A 110 -1.54 10.71 -7.39
CA VAL A 110 -2.27 11.54 -6.41
C VAL A 110 -1.35 12.47 -5.63
N GLU A 111 -1.92 13.50 -5.00
CA GLU A 111 -1.23 14.46 -4.13
C GLU A 111 -1.60 14.26 -2.64
N ILE A 112 -2.69 13.56 -2.35
CA ILE A 112 -3.09 13.19 -0.97
C ILE A 112 -2.21 12.05 -0.39
N PRO A 113 -2.27 11.78 0.93
CA PRO A 113 -1.55 10.67 1.55
C PRO A 113 -1.90 9.32 0.94
N VAL A 114 -0.89 8.43 0.87
CA VAL A 114 -1.07 7.06 0.39
C VAL A 114 -0.69 6.06 1.47
N LEU A 115 -1.63 5.16 1.80
CA LEU A 115 -1.44 4.03 2.71
C LEU A 115 -1.03 2.80 1.91
N ARG A 116 0.13 2.22 2.24
CA ARG A 116 0.43 0.83 1.86
C ARG A 116 -0.40 -0.09 2.76
N LYS A 117 -1.30 -0.86 2.14
CA LYS A 117 -2.12 -1.86 2.82
C LYS A 117 -1.59 -3.25 2.50
N ASP A 118 -1.02 -3.91 3.50
CA ASP A 118 -0.37 -5.20 3.39
C ASP A 118 -0.47 -5.96 4.74
N PHE A 119 0.34 -6.99 4.93
CA PHE A 119 0.55 -7.63 6.22
C PHE A 119 1.98 -7.35 6.68
N ILE A 120 2.15 -6.31 7.50
CA ILE A 120 3.45 -5.82 7.92
C ILE A 120 3.86 -6.42 9.25
N PHE A 121 4.98 -7.15 9.27
CA PHE A 121 5.56 -7.74 10.49
C PHE A 121 7.09 -7.57 10.58
N SER A 122 7.69 -6.85 9.64
CA SER A 122 9.12 -6.58 9.59
C SER A 122 9.40 -5.11 9.33
N SER A 123 10.43 -4.57 10.00
CA SER A 123 10.92 -3.20 9.75
C SER A 123 11.36 -2.99 8.31
N TYR A 124 11.81 -4.04 7.62
CA TYR A 124 12.12 -4.00 6.19
C TYR A 124 10.90 -3.51 5.38
N GLN A 125 9.70 -4.01 5.68
CA GLN A 125 8.48 -3.63 4.96
C GLN A 125 8.11 -2.16 5.17
N LEU A 126 8.45 -1.57 6.34
CA LEU A 126 8.26 -0.14 6.59
C LEU A 126 9.22 0.72 5.75
N TRP A 127 10.50 0.34 5.70
CA TRP A 127 11.47 0.98 4.81
C TRP A 127 11.07 0.84 3.34
N GLU A 128 10.59 -0.34 2.96
CA GLU A 128 10.09 -0.65 1.62
C GLU A 128 8.88 0.22 1.28
N ALA A 129 7.90 0.33 2.19
CA ALA A 129 6.72 1.17 2.01
C ALA A 129 7.12 2.63 1.74
N ARG A 130 8.03 3.20 2.54
CA ARG A 130 8.49 4.58 2.34
C ARG A 130 9.32 4.74 1.06
N ALA A 131 10.18 3.77 0.73
CA ALA A 131 10.97 3.79 -0.50
C ALA A 131 10.07 3.84 -1.76
N TYR A 132 8.92 3.15 -1.71
CA TYR A 132 7.92 3.16 -2.77
C TYR A 132 6.86 4.26 -2.62
N GLY A 133 7.01 5.15 -1.63
CA GLY A 133 6.28 6.40 -1.51
C GLY A 133 4.99 6.35 -0.68
N ALA A 134 4.78 5.31 0.11
CA ALA A 134 3.69 5.28 1.08
C ALA A 134 3.97 6.25 2.25
N ASP A 135 2.94 6.96 2.68
CA ASP A 135 2.95 7.88 3.82
C ASP A 135 2.45 7.22 5.10
N LEU A 136 1.59 6.20 4.95
CA LEU A 136 1.14 5.32 6.02
C LEU A 136 1.41 3.86 5.65
N ALA A 137 1.41 2.98 6.65
CA ALA A 137 1.58 1.55 6.45
C ALA A 137 0.69 0.77 7.43
N LEU A 138 0.06 -0.30 6.93
CA LEU A 138 -0.73 -1.26 7.70
C LEU A 138 -0.39 -2.67 7.21
#